data_AF-A0A258BVN6-F1
#
_entry.id   AF-A0A258BVN6-F1
#
_cell.length_a   1.000
_cell.length_b   1.000
_cell.length_c   1.000
_cell.angle_alpha   90.00
_cell.angle_beta   90.00
_cell.angle_gamma   90.00
#
_symmetry.space_group_name_H-M   'P 1'
#
loop_
_entity.id
_entity.type
_entity.pdbx_description
1 polymer ?
#
loop_
_entity_poly.entity_id
_entity_poly.type
_entity_poly.pdbx_seq_one_letter_code
_entity_poly.pdbx_strand_id
1 'polypeptide(L)'
;GIKYARERLQMRSLTGPKAPEKAADPIIVHPDVRRMLLTMKAFAEGNRAMLYFASKQVDISQRSQDEEQRKAADAMLAFLTPIAKAFMTEVGFEAANHGVQVYGGHGFIAEWGMEQNVRDSRISCLYEGTTGIQALDLLGRKVLMTQGEALKGFTKVVHKFCQANEGNESIKQFVEPLAKLNKEWGDLTMKVGMAAMKNREEVGAASVDYLMETMLSGADNLMDMDEAHFELAY
;
A
#
# COMPACT_ATOMS: atom_id res chain seq x y z
N GLY A 1 11.78 4.84 -13.72
CA GLY A 1 11.92 5.89 -12.70
C GLY A 1 13.37 6.12 -12.30
N ILE A 2 13.92 5.30 -11.39
CA ILE A 2 15.20 5.55 -10.71
C ILE A 2 16.37 5.83 -11.66
N LYS A 3 16.58 4.99 -12.68
CA LYS A 3 17.68 5.17 -13.65
C LYS A 3 17.61 6.56 -14.31
N TYR A 4 16.45 6.91 -14.86
CA TYR A 4 16.23 8.20 -15.49
C TYR A 4 16.46 9.36 -14.52
N ALA A 5 15.98 9.25 -13.28
CA ALA A 5 16.15 10.31 -12.29
C ALA A 5 17.61 10.56 -11.89
N ARG A 6 18.46 9.53 -11.95
CA ARG A 6 19.92 9.65 -11.69
C ARG A 6 20.70 10.25 -12.86
N GLU A 7 20.16 10.15 -14.08
CA GLU A 7 20.85 10.56 -15.30
C GLU A 7 20.36 11.94 -15.79
N ARG A 8 19.07 12.22 -15.66
CA ARG A 8 18.46 13.46 -16.13
C ARG A 8 18.92 14.64 -15.28
N LEU A 9 19.59 15.60 -15.91
CA LEU A 9 20.04 16.84 -15.26
C LEU A 9 19.00 17.94 -15.44
N GLN A 10 18.59 18.60 -14.34
CA GLN A 10 17.73 19.78 -14.39
C GLN A 10 17.77 20.55 -13.06
N MET A 11 17.93 21.88 -13.15
CA MET A 11 18.08 22.79 -11.99
C MET A 11 19.23 22.41 -11.04
N ARG A 12 19.43 23.20 -9.98
CA ARG A 12 20.34 22.88 -8.86
C ARG A 12 19.53 22.49 -7.64
N SER A 13 20.12 21.67 -6.77
CA SER A 13 19.53 21.37 -5.47
C SER A 13 19.41 22.65 -4.63
N LEU A 14 18.35 22.72 -3.82
CA LEU A 14 18.08 23.83 -2.89
C LEU A 14 19.15 23.97 -1.80
N THR A 15 19.90 22.90 -1.53
CA THR A 15 20.99 22.88 -0.52
C THR A 15 22.38 23.09 -1.14
N GLY A 16 22.42 23.60 -2.38
CA GLY A 16 23.65 23.83 -3.15
C GLY A 16 23.98 22.71 -4.13
N PRO A 17 24.88 22.95 -5.10
CA PRO A 17 25.17 22.01 -6.18
C PRO A 17 25.60 20.63 -5.67
N LYS A 18 24.91 19.58 -6.15
CA LYS A 18 25.24 18.16 -5.85
C LYS A 18 26.10 17.50 -6.93
N ALA A 19 26.11 18.05 -8.15
CA ALA A 19 27.06 17.72 -9.20
C ALA A 19 27.73 19.01 -9.71
N PRO A 20 28.70 19.56 -8.94
CA PRO A 20 29.33 20.85 -9.25
C PRO A 20 29.99 20.91 -10.63
N GLU A 21 30.47 19.78 -11.12
CA GLU A 21 31.15 19.62 -12.41
C GLU A 21 30.20 19.58 -13.62
N LYS A 22 28.89 19.39 -13.39
CA LYS A 22 27.86 19.33 -14.45
C LYS A 22 27.13 20.66 -14.58
N ALA A 23 26.39 20.85 -15.67
CA ALA A 23 25.60 22.08 -15.89
C ALA A 23 24.40 22.21 -14.93
N ALA A 24 23.87 21.09 -14.44
CA ALA A 24 22.76 21.00 -13.50
C ALA A 24 22.90 19.72 -12.66
N ASP A 25 22.12 19.61 -11.59
CA ASP A 25 22.11 18.42 -10.75
C ASP A 25 21.15 17.35 -11.31
N PRO A 26 21.41 16.05 -11.08
CA PRO A 26 20.47 14.99 -11.39
C PRO A 26 19.13 15.19 -10.67
N ILE A 27 18.01 14.96 -11.33
CA ILE A 27 16.69 15.26 -10.73
C ILE A 27 16.38 14.44 -9.48
N ILE A 28 17.06 13.30 -9.27
CA ILE A 28 16.92 12.49 -8.05
C ILE A 28 17.30 13.24 -6.77
N VAL A 29 18.02 14.36 -6.84
CA VAL A 29 18.37 15.15 -5.64
C VAL A 29 17.21 16.03 -5.17
N HIS A 30 16.16 16.19 -5.98
CA HIS A 30 15.03 17.05 -5.66
C HIS A 30 14.04 16.31 -4.75
N PRO A 31 13.59 16.93 -3.63
CA PRO A 31 12.73 16.26 -2.65
C PRO A 31 11.45 15.64 -3.24
N ASP A 32 10.75 16.35 -4.12
CA ASP A 32 9.51 15.81 -4.73
C ASP A 32 9.77 14.57 -5.62
N VAL A 33 10.90 14.54 -6.33
CA VAL A 33 11.30 13.35 -7.11
C VAL A 33 11.63 12.18 -6.19
N ARG A 34 12.32 12.44 -5.07
CA ARG A 34 12.60 11.41 -4.05
C ARG A 34 11.32 10.88 -3.45
N ARG A 35 10.41 11.76 -3.02
CA ARG A 35 9.08 11.41 -2.49
C ARG A 35 8.36 10.47 -3.44
N MET A 36 8.17 10.86 -4.71
CA MET A 36 7.50 9.99 -5.70
C MET A 36 8.19 8.63 -5.89
N LEU A 37 9.54 8.59 -5.95
CA LEU A 37 10.29 7.35 -6.09
C LEU A 37 10.18 6.45 -4.85
N LEU A 38 10.19 7.04 -3.65
CA LEU A 38 9.99 6.33 -2.38
C LEU A 38 8.56 5.81 -2.26
N THR A 39 7.54 6.60 -2.64
CA THR A 39 6.15 6.15 -2.72
C THR A 39 6.00 4.94 -3.64
N MET A 40 6.55 5.03 -4.87
CA MET A 40 6.54 3.91 -5.81
C MET A 40 7.24 2.66 -5.25
N LYS A 41 8.37 2.84 -4.54
CA LYS A 41 9.12 1.75 -3.92
C LYS A 41 8.33 1.10 -2.79
N ALA A 42 7.77 1.90 -1.88
CA ALA A 42 6.97 1.44 -0.75
C ALA A 42 5.76 0.63 -1.24
N PHE A 43 5.03 1.14 -2.25
CA PHE A 43 3.92 0.40 -2.86
C PHE A 43 4.38 -0.89 -3.54
N ALA A 44 5.45 -0.84 -4.33
CA ALA A 44 5.93 -2.03 -5.05
C ALA A 44 6.41 -3.14 -4.11
N GLU A 45 7.14 -2.81 -3.05
CA GLU A 45 7.70 -3.78 -2.10
C GLU A 45 6.65 -4.24 -1.09
N GLY A 46 5.84 -3.32 -0.55
CA GLY A 46 4.75 -3.64 0.37
C GLY A 46 3.69 -4.54 -0.27
N ASN A 47 3.25 -4.21 -1.49
CA ASN A 47 2.27 -5.04 -2.21
C ASN A 47 2.84 -6.41 -2.56
N ARG A 48 4.12 -6.50 -2.91
CA ARG A 48 4.77 -7.80 -3.18
C ARG A 48 4.82 -8.66 -1.92
N ALA A 49 5.14 -8.07 -0.77
CA ALA A 49 5.12 -8.79 0.51
C ALA A 49 3.71 -9.29 0.87
N MET A 50 2.69 -8.45 0.71
CA MET A 50 1.30 -8.83 0.92
C MET A 50 0.85 -9.94 -0.05
N LEU A 51 1.26 -9.87 -1.31
CA LEU A 51 0.95 -10.90 -2.30
C LEU A 51 1.61 -12.24 -1.95
N TYR A 52 2.89 -12.24 -1.55
CA TYR A 52 3.55 -13.46 -1.07
C TYR A 52 2.92 -14.02 0.19
N PHE A 53 2.46 -13.16 1.11
CA PHE A 53 1.71 -13.61 2.27
C PHE A 53 0.40 -14.29 1.85
N ALA A 54 -0.36 -13.70 0.93
CA ALA A 54 -1.58 -14.30 0.39
C ALA A 54 -1.29 -15.62 -0.35
N SER A 55 -0.26 -15.67 -1.21
CA SER A 55 0.15 -16.89 -1.91
C SER A 55 0.51 -18.03 -0.94
N LYS A 56 1.18 -17.71 0.17
CA LYS A 56 1.44 -18.70 1.24
C LYS A 56 0.14 -19.26 1.82
N GLN A 57 -0.88 -18.42 2.01
CA GLN A 57 -2.18 -18.92 2.47
C GLN A 57 -2.85 -19.82 1.43
N VAL A 58 -2.70 -19.53 0.13
CA VAL A 58 -3.19 -20.43 -0.95
C VAL A 58 -2.56 -21.81 -0.83
N ASP A 59 -1.24 -21.88 -0.64
CA ASP A 59 -0.55 -23.16 -0.48
C ASP A 59 -1.03 -23.91 0.78
N ILE A 60 -1.21 -23.22 1.91
CA ILE A 60 -1.71 -23.84 3.15
C ILE A 60 -3.14 -24.37 2.97
N SER A 61 -4.03 -23.54 2.40
CA SER A 61 -5.42 -23.91 2.09
C SER A 61 -5.49 -25.19 1.24
N GLN A 62 -4.68 -25.27 0.18
CA GLN A 62 -4.72 -26.38 -0.77
C GLN A 62 -3.97 -27.63 -0.33
N ARG A 63 -2.92 -27.49 0.48
CA ARG A 63 -1.94 -28.58 0.71
C ARG A 63 -1.83 -29.03 2.16
N SER A 64 -2.30 -28.24 3.13
CA SER A 64 -2.24 -28.65 4.53
C SER A 64 -3.08 -29.90 4.77
N GLN A 65 -2.53 -30.83 5.57
CA GLN A 65 -3.27 -31.99 6.07
C GLN A 65 -4.03 -31.68 7.37
N ASP A 66 -3.71 -30.55 8.00
CA ASP A 66 -4.39 -30.03 9.18
C ASP A 66 -5.61 -29.19 8.74
N GLU A 67 -6.79 -29.67 9.09
CA GLU A 67 -8.09 -29.05 8.76
C GLU A 67 -8.26 -27.66 9.40
N GLU A 68 -7.73 -27.43 10.60
CA GLU A 68 -7.82 -26.12 11.24
C GLU A 68 -6.95 -25.09 10.51
N GLN A 69 -5.75 -25.50 10.06
CA GLN A 69 -4.89 -24.66 9.25
C GLN A 69 -5.50 -24.32 7.90
N ARG A 70 -6.17 -25.28 7.24
CA ARG A 70 -6.90 -25.02 5.99
C ARG A 70 -7.99 -23.97 6.19
N LYS A 71 -8.85 -24.16 7.18
CA LYS A 71 -9.93 -23.20 7.51
C LYS A 71 -9.41 -21.81 7.83
N ALA A 72 -8.33 -21.72 8.60
CA ALA A 72 -7.71 -20.44 8.94
C ALA A 72 -7.13 -19.73 7.70
N ALA A 73 -6.49 -20.49 6.81
CA ALA A 73 -5.95 -19.97 5.56
C ALA A 73 -7.06 -19.51 4.60
N ASP A 74 -8.14 -20.28 4.47
CA ASP A 74 -9.32 -19.91 3.67
C ASP A 74 -9.97 -18.62 4.17
N ALA A 75 -10.15 -18.50 5.48
CA ALA A 75 -10.69 -17.28 6.10
C ALA A 75 -9.78 -16.07 5.85
N MET A 76 -8.46 -16.25 5.99
CA MET A 76 -7.48 -15.20 5.71
C MET A 76 -7.51 -14.79 4.24
N LEU A 77 -7.55 -15.73 3.30
CA LEU A 77 -7.66 -15.46 1.87
C LEU A 77 -8.95 -14.72 1.52
N ALA A 78 -10.07 -15.14 2.09
CA ALA A 78 -11.36 -14.49 1.88
C ALA A 78 -11.35 -13.02 2.33
N PHE A 79 -10.57 -12.68 3.37
CA PHE A 79 -10.37 -11.32 3.84
C PHE A 79 -9.37 -10.53 2.96
N LEU A 80 -8.22 -11.13 2.61
CA LEU A 80 -7.15 -10.47 1.86
C LEU A 80 -7.48 -10.24 0.39
N THR A 81 -8.30 -11.10 -0.23
CA THR A 81 -8.59 -11.03 -1.68
C THR A 81 -9.13 -9.67 -2.13
N PRO A 82 -10.20 -9.10 -1.51
CA PRO A 82 -10.68 -7.78 -1.91
C PRO A 82 -9.66 -6.66 -1.67
N ILE A 83 -8.82 -6.77 -0.62
CA ILE A 83 -7.74 -5.82 -0.35
C ILE A 83 -6.68 -5.92 -1.46
N ALA A 84 -6.19 -7.13 -1.76
CA ALA A 84 -5.23 -7.37 -2.82
C ALA A 84 -5.75 -6.89 -4.19
N LYS A 85 -7.04 -7.08 -4.46
CA LYS A 85 -7.65 -6.68 -5.72
C LYS A 85 -7.88 -5.17 -5.84
N ALA A 86 -8.32 -4.48 -4.79
CA ALA A 86 -8.65 -3.06 -4.84
C ALA A 86 -7.43 -2.18 -4.55
N PHE A 87 -6.81 -2.36 -3.37
CA PHE A 87 -5.72 -1.51 -2.90
C PHE A 87 -4.53 -1.61 -3.85
N MET A 88 -4.06 -2.83 -4.17
CA MET A 88 -2.85 -2.99 -4.99
C MET A 88 -3.03 -2.44 -6.40
N THR A 89 -4.22 -2.50 -6.99
CA THR A 89 -4.46 -1.95 -8.34
C THR A 89 -4.54 -0.44 -8.33
N GLU A 90 -5.18 0.17 -7.32
CA GLU A 90 -5.25 1.63 -7.21
C GLU A 90 -3.86 2.23 -6.98
N VAL A 91 -3.09 1.72 -6.00
CA VAL A 91 -1.74 2.23 -5.74
C VAL A 91 -0.73 1.84 -6.83
N GLY A 92 -0.99 0.74 -7.55
CA GLY A 92 -0.24 0.38 -8.75
C GLY A 92 -0.46 1.36 -9.91
N PHE A 93 -1.71 1.79 -10.11
CA PHE A 93 -2.05 2.84 -11.07
C PHE A 93 -1.47 4.20 -10.65
N GLU A 94 -1.51 4.55 -9.37
CA GLU A 94 -0.87 5.75 -8.84
C GLU A 94 0.66 5.74 -9.06
N ALA A 95 1.33 4.62 -8.74
CA ALA A 95 2.75 4.45 -8.98
C ALA A 95 3.11 4.58 -10.48
N ALA A 96 2.25 4.12 -11.39
CA ALA A 96 2.43 4.32 -12.82
C ALA A 96 2.36 5.82 -13.20
N ASN A 97 1.44 6.57 -12.60
CA ASN A 97 1.33 8.03 -12.79
C ASN A 97 2.56 8.78 -12.24
N HIS A 98 3.07 8.41 -11.06
CA HIS A 98 4.36 8.91 -10.57
C HIS A 98 5.50 8.60 -11.54
N GLY A 99 5.49 7.41 -12.15
CA GLY A 99 6.43 7.04 -13.21
C GLY A 99 6.45 8.02 -14.38
N VAL A 100 5.28 8.42 -14.87
CA VAL A 100 5.14 9.47 -15.91
C VAL A 100 5.67 10.81 -15.39
N GLN A 101 5.27 11.21 -14.18
CA GLN A 101 5.63 12.51 -13.60
C GLN A 101 7.15 12.67 -13.42
N VAL A 102 7.86 11.61 -12.99
CA VAL A 102 9.33 11.61 -12.85
C VAL A 102 10.04 11.86 -14.19
N TYR A 103 9.45 11.44 -15.31
CA TYR A 103 10.01 11.70 -16.64
C TYR A 103 9.64 13.08 -17.18
N GLY A 104 8.67 13.76 -16.57
CA GLY A 104 8.10 15.01 -17.08
C GLY A 104 7.49 14.79 -18.47
N GLY A 105 7.71 15.73 -19.39
CA GLY A 105 7.18 15.63 -20.76
C GLY A 105 7.61 14.35 -21.50
N HIS A 106 8.80 13.82 -21.23
CA HIS A 106 9.24 12.54 -21.79
C HIS A 106 8.35 11.37 -21.37
N GLY A 107 7.73 11.43 -20.18
CA GLY A 107 6.84 10.38 -19.69
C GLY A 107 5.58 10.22 -20.53
N PHE A 108 5.20 11.26 -21.28
CA PHE A 108 4.06 11.23 -22.19
C PHE A 108 4.42 10.78 -23.61
N ILE A 109 5.71 10.61 -23.90
CA ILE A 109 6.19 10.19 -25.22
C ILE A 109 6.36 8.66 -25.22
N ALA A 110 5.73 8.00 -26.19
CA ALA A 110 5.64 6.54 -26.28
C ALA A 110 7.02 5.83 -26.25
N GLU A 111 8.07 6.45 -26.77
CA GLU A 111 9.44 5.91 -26.76
C GLU A 111 9.97 5.59 -25.35
N TRP A 112 9.49 6.31 -24.32
CA TRP A 112 9.88 6.07 -22.93
C TRP A 112 9.01 5.04 -22.21
N GLY A 113 7.87 4.65 -22.79
CA GLY A 113 6.98 3.59 -22.28
C GLY A 113 6.22 3.88 -20.98
N MET A 114 6.42 5.03 -20.34
CA MET A 114 5.73 5.34 -19.07
C MET A 114 4.22 5.51 -19.27
N GLU A 115 3.79 6.17 -20.35
CA GLU A 115 2.37 6.34 -20.68
C GLU A 115 1.65 4.99 -20.88
N GLN A 116 2.35 4.00 -21.45
CA GLN A 116 1.81 2.66 -21.61
C GLN A 116 1.50 2.00 -20.26
N ASN A 117 2.40 2.13 -19.28
CA ASN A 117 2.16 1.58 -17.94
C ASN A 117 0.88 2.17 -17.30
N VAL A 118 0.61 3.46 -17.51
CA VAL A 118 -0.62 4.11 -17.01
C VAL A 118 -1.85 3.53 -17.71
N ARG A 119 -1.83 3.43 -19.04
CA ARG A 119 -2.95 2.84 -19.80
C ARG A 119 -3.22 1.39 -19.39
N ASP A 120 -2.16 0.57 -19.34
CA ASP A 120 -2.27 -0.86 -19.12
C ASP A 120 -2.61 -1.20 -17.66
N SER A 121 -2.22 -0.36 -16.69
CA SER A 121 -2.61 -0.54 -15.28
C SER A 121 -4.05 -0.09 -15.00
N ARG A 122 -4.62 0.86 -15.75
CA ARG A 122 -5.95 1.41 -15.45
C ARG A 122 -7.07 0.37 -15.49
N ILE A 123 -7.00 -0.57 -16.43
CA ILE A 123 -8.02 -1.63 -16.56
C ILE A 123 -8.10 -2.49 -15.29
N SER A 124 -6.98 -2.59 -14.56
CA SER A 124 -6.92 -3.43 -13.37
C SER A 124 -7.85 -2.94 -12.26
N CYS A 125 -8.16 -1.64 -12.15
CA CYS A 125 -9.12 -1.11 -11.17
C CYS A 125 -10.60 -1.38 -11.54
N LEU A 126 -10.86 -1.92 -12.74
CA LEU A 126 -12.20 -1.98 -13.32
C LEU A 126 -12.72 -3.42 -13.50
N TYR A 127 -11.89 -4.31 -14.05
CA TYR A 127 -12.27 -5.70 -14.30
C TYR A 127 -12.38 -6.53 -13.01
N GLU A 128 -13.02 -7.70 -13.08
CA GLU A 128 -13.12 -8.63 -11.93
C GLU A 128 -13.69 -7.97 -10.65
N GLY A 129 -14.54 -6.95 -10.81
CA GLY A 129 -15.08 -6.11 -9.74
C GLY A 129 -14.28 -4.83 -9.55
N THR A 130 -14.97 -3.70 -9.69
CA THR A 130 -14.39 -2.37 -9.49
C THR A 130 -13.94 -2.17 -8.04
N THR A 131 -13.08 -1.18 -7.80
CA THR A 131 -12.63 -0.78 -6.45
C THR A 131 -13.79 -0.66 -5.45
N GLY A 132 -14.89 0.00 -5.83
CA GLY A 132 -16.07 0.13 -4.96
C GLY A 132 -16.76 -1.21 -4.66
N ILE A 133 -16.86 -2.11 -5.64
CA ILE A 133 -17.45 -3.45 -5.42
C ILE A 133 -16.58 -4.30 -4.50
N GLN A 134 -15.25 -4.24 -4.66
CA GLN A 134 -14.30 -4.93 -3.79
C GLN A 134 -14.31 -4.36 -2.37
N ALA A 135 -14.39 -3.04 -2.24
CA ALA A 135 -14.51 -2.36 -0.96
C ALA A 135 -15.80 -2.74 -0.22
N LEU A 136 -16.92 -2.85 -0.93
CA LEU A 136 -18.19 -3.32 -0.38
C LEU A 136 -18.16 -4.80 0.01
N ASP A 137 -17.47 -5.64 -0.77
CA ASP A 137 -17.22 -7.03 -0.38
C ASP A 137 -16.48 -7.08 0.96
N LEU A 138 -15.36 -6.33 1.07
CA LEU A 138 -14.56 -6.28 2.27
C LEU A 138 -15.38 -5.80 3.48
N LEU A 139 -15.84 -4.55 3.46
CA LEU A 139 -16.46 -3.94 4.63
C LEU A 139 -17.82 -4.58 4.94
N GLY A 140 -18.68 -4.72 3.94
CA GLY A 140 -20.01 -5.29 4.12
C GLY A 140 -19.96 -6.79 4.43
N ARG A 141 -19.45 -7.59 3.50
CA ARG A 141 -19.55 -9.05 3.56
C ARG A 141 -18.46 -9.71 4.40
N LYS A 142 -17.19 -9.29 4.28
CA LYS A 142 -16.09 -9.93 5.02
C LYS A 142 -16.00 -9.44 6.45
N VAL A 143 -16.25 -8.15 6.71
CA VAL A 143 -16.09 -7.56 8.04
C VAL A 143 -17.40 -7.53 8.82
N LEU A 144 -18.42 -6.80 8.36
CA LEU A 144 -19.62 -6.58 9.16
C LEU A 144 -20.51 -7.83 9.29
N MET A 145 -20.73 -8.58 8.21
CA MET A 145 -21.54 -9.81 8.26
C MET A 145 -20.90 -10.93 9.11
N THR A 146 -19.58 -10.93 9.25
CA THR A 146 -18.86 -11.87 10.14
C THR A 146 -18.72 -11.34 11.57
N GLN A 147 -19.38 -10.22 11.89
CA GLN A 147 -19.25 -9.53 13.18
C GLN A 147 -17.80 -9.22 13.56
N GLY A 148 -16.95 -8.97 12.55
CA GLY A 148 -15.53 -8.63 12.72
C GLY A 148 -14.58 -9.82 12.86
N GLU A 149 -15.06 -11.08 12.83
CA GLU A 149 -14.17 -12.23 13.01
C GLU A 149 -13.09 -12.34 11.93
N ALA A 150 -13.40 -12.01 10.67
CA ALA A 150 -12.39 -12.00 9.60
C ALA A 150 -11.30 -10.94 9.83
N LEU A 151 -11.71 -9.72 10.22
CA LEU A 151 -10.79 -8.62 10.56
C LEU A 151 -9.91 -9.01 11.74
N LYS A 152 -10.50 -9.58 12.79
CA LYS A 152 -9.80 -10.07 13.99
C LYS A 152 -8.74 -11.11 13.65
N GLY A 153 -8.99 -11.96 12.65
CA GLY A 153 -8.01 -12.90 12.13
C GLY A 153 -6.73 -12.20 11.67
N PHE A 154 -6.86 -11.15 10.86
CA PHE A 154 -5.73 -10.37 10.35
C PHE A 154 -5.08 -9.49 11.43
N THR A 155 -5.87 -8.72 12.18
CA THR A 155 -5.34 -7.79 13.21
C THR A 155 -4.61 -8.53 14.33
N LYS A 156 -4.95 -9.79 14.60
CA LYS A 156 -4.21 -10.68 15.51
C LYS A 156 -2.81 -11.01 15.01
N VAL A 157 -2.60 -11.15 13.70
CA VAL A 157 -1.26 -11.36 13.12
C VAL A 157 -0.41 -10.11 13.35
N VAL A 158 -0.95 -8.93 13.03
CA VAL A 158 -0.27 -7.65 13.23
C VAL A 158 0.03 -7.38 14.70
N HIS A 159 -0.96 -7.63 15.58
CA HIS A 159 -0.80 -7.46 17.03
C HIS A 159 0.32 -8.35 17.59
N LYS A 160 0.35 -9.63 17.20
CA LYS A 160 1.43 -10.55 17.63
C LYS A 160 2.81 -10.10 17.15
N PHE A 161 2.90 -9.59 15.92
CA PHE A 161 4.15 -9.03 15.40
C PHE A 161 4.61 -7.83 16.24
N CYS A 162 3.71 -6.90 16.54
CA CYS A 162 4.04 -5.72 17.34
C CYS A 162 4.47 -6.11 18.75
N GLN A 163 3.72 -7.00 19.41
CA GLN A 163 4.04 -7.50 20.75
C GLN A 163 5.41 -8.18 20.81
N ALA A 164 5.74 -8.99 19.80
CA ALA A 164 7.03 -9.67 19.74
C ALA A 164 8.23 -8.72 19.56
N ASN A 165 7.98 -7.47 19.14
CA ASN A 165 9.01 -6.49 18.80
C ASN A 165 8.93 -5.19 19.62
N GLU A 166 8.12 -5.14 20.68
CA GLU A 166 7.89 -3.93 21.49
C GLU A 166 9.19 -3.35 22.09
N GLY A 167 10.16 -4.21 22.43
CA GLY A 167 11.47 -3.79 22.94
C GLY A 167 12.58 -3.70 21.89
N ASN A 168 12.27 -3.86 20.60
CA ASN A 168 13.27 -3.85 19.54
C ASN A 168 13.53 -2.43 19.03
N GLU A 169 14.49 -1.74 19.64
CA GLU A 169 14.84 -0.34 19.32
C GLU A 169 15.20 -0.12 17.83
N SER A 170 15.68 -1.14 17.11
CA SER A 170 16.03 -1.02 15.68
C SER A 170 14.82 -0.83 14.75
N ILE A 171 13.64 -1.29 15.17
CA ILE A 171 12.40 -1.20 14.38
C ILE A 171 11.25 -0.56 15.13
N LYS A 172 11.51 -0.04 16.33
CA LYS A 172 10.51 0.60 17.19
C LYS A 172 9.72 1.68 16.47
N GLN A 173 10.43 2.49 15.69
CA GLN A 173 9.86 3.54 14.85
C GLN A 173 8.83 3.02 13.82
N PHE A 174 8.85 1.73 13.44
CA PHE A 174 7.83 1.09 12.59
C PHE A 174 6.75 0.37 13.41
N VAL A 175 7.14 -0.26 14.52
CA VAL A 175 6.26 -1.07 15.36
C VAL A 175 5.21 -0.23 16.07
N GLU A 176 5.60 0.93 16.62
CA GLU A 176 4.67 1.80 17.36
C GLU A 176 3.57 2.38 16.45
N PRO A 177 3.86 2.97 15.27
CA PRO A 177 2.81 3.38 14.34
C PRO A 177 1.94 2.22 13.87
N LEU A 178 2.54 1.06 13.56
CA LEU A 178 1.78 -0.11 13.12
C LEU A 178 0.79 -0.59 14.19
N ALA A 179 1.20 -0.63 15.46
CA ALA A 179 0.32 -1.00 16.58
C ALA A 179 -0.85 -0.01 16.73
N LYS A 180 -0.58 1.29 16.58
CA LYS A 180 -1.60 2.34 16.61
C LYS A 180 -2.60 2.19 15.46
N LEU A 181 -2.12 2.03 14.23
CA LEU A 181 -2.96 1.84 13.04
C LEU A 181 -3.83 0.58 13.14
N ASN A 182 -3.26 -0.53 13.65
CA ASN A 182 -4.00 -1.77 13.85
C ASN A 182 -5.18 -1.59 14.83
N LYS A 183 -5.01 -0.74 15.86
CA LYS A 183 -6.08 -0.38 16.78
C LYS A 183 -7.11 0.55 16.11
N GLU A 184 -6.64 1.59 15.43
CA GLU A 184 -7.50 2.56 14.74
C GLU A 184 -8.39 1.90 13.68
N TRP A 185 -7.91 0.86 13.02
CA TRP A 185 -8.71 0.10 12.07
C TRP A 185 -9.92 -0.56 12.76
N GLY A 186 -9.71 -1.20 13.91
CA GLY A 186 -10.81 -1.78 14.70
C GLY A 186 -11.79 -0.71 15.21
N ASP A 187 -11.28 0.44 15.67
CA ASP A 187 -12.09 1.56 16.11
C ASP A 187 -12.96 2.13 14.98
N LEU A 188 -12.40 2.23 13.77
CA LEU A 188 -13.11 2.66 12.57
C LEU A 188 -14.21 1.65 12.19
N THR A 189 -13.92 0.35 12.23
CA THR A 189 -14.92 -0.70 11.98
C THR A 189 -16.12 -0.57 12.91
N MET A 190 -15.87 -0.36 14.21
CA MET A 190 -16.94 -0.17 15.20
C MET A 190 -17.78 1.06 14.89
N LYS A 191 -17.15 2.20 14.58
CA LYS A 191 -17.84 3.45 14.21
C LYS A 191 -18.76 3.25 13.01
N VAL A 192 -18.24 2.65 11.93
CA VAL A 192 -19.03 2.39 10.72
C VAL A 192 -20.15 1.39 10.99
N GLY A 193 -19.87 0.32 11.75
CA GLY A 193 -20.89 -0.65 12.14
C GLY A 193 -22.04 -0.04 12.95
N MET A 194 -21.73 0.89 13.88
CA MET A 194 -22.74 1.63 14.64
C MET A 194 -23.57 2.58 13.78
N ALA A 195 -22.93 3.27 12.82
CA ALA A 195 -23.63 4.12 11.86
C ALA A 195 -24.56 3.28 10.97
N ALA A 196 -24.07 2.13 10.49
CA ALA A 196 -24.80 1.19 9.64
C ALA A 196 -26.08 0.61 10.29
N MET A 197 -26.11 0.49 11.62
CA MET A 197 -27.32 0.09 12.35
C MET A 197 -28.46 1.11 12.20
N LYS A 198 -28.13 2.39 12.02
CA LYS A 198 -29.10 3.47 11.82
C LYS A 198 -29.40 3.71 10.34
N ASN A 199 -28.38 3.62 9.49
CA ASN A 199 -28.47 3.84 8.05
C ASN A 199 -27.54 2.87 7.30
N ARG A 200 -28.10 1.89 6.59
CA ARG A 200 -27.29 0.87 5.89
C ARG A 200 -26.42 1.45 4.77
N GLU A 201 -26.80 2.59 4.20
CA GLU A 201 -26.03 3.26 3.14
C GLU A 201 -24.66 3.77 3.62
N GLU A 202 -24.46 3.92 4.95
CA GLU A 202 -23.17 4.30 5.53
C GLU A 202 -22.06 3.29 5.18
N VAL A 203 -22.41 2.01 5.04
CA VAL A 203 -21.48 0.97 4.58
C VAL A 203 -21.03 1.25 3.15
N GLY A 204 -22.00 1.60 2.30
CA GLY A 204 -21.80 2.06 0.92
C GLY A 204 -20.78 3.20 0.85
N ALA A 205 -21.13 4.29 1.52
CA ALA A 205 -20.40 5.55 1.51
C ALA A 205 -18.98 5.42 2.06
N ALA A 206 -18.79 4.65 3.14
CA ALA A 206 -17.49 4.54 3.80
C ALA A 206 -16.57 3.45 3.20
N SER A 207 -17.08 2.55 2.37
CA SER A 207 -16.37 1.32 1.98
C SER A 207 -15.00 1.56 1.35
N VAL A 208 -14.91 2.48 0.38
CA VAL A 208 -13.66 2.75 -0.34
C VAL A 208 -12.63 3.40 0.59
N ASP A 209 -13.01 4.44 1.32
CA ASP A 209 -12.12 5.10 2.27
C ASP A 209 -11.67 4.14 3.37
N TYR A 210 -12.57 3.31 3.89
CA TYR A 210 -12.23 2.26 4.84
C TYR A 210 -11.17 1.29 4.31
N LEU A 211 -11.24 0.92 3.04
CA LEU A 211 -10.25 0.03 2.41
C LEU A 211 -8.92 0.75 2.15
N MET A 212 -8.96 2.00 1.69
CA MET A 212 -7.76 2.74 1.26
C MET A 212 -7.01 3.37 2.43
N GLU A 213 -7.67 4.13 3.30
CA GLU A 213 -7.06 4.86 4.41
C GLU A 213 -6.33 3.94 5.39
N THR A 214 -6.91 2.76 5.65
CA THR A 214 -6.34 1.77 6.57
C THR A 214 -5.04 1.16 6.04
N MET A 215 -4.84 1.19 4.72
CA MET A 215 -3.65 0.65 4.06
C MET A 215 -2.63 1.75 3.70
N LEU A 216 -3.09 2.96 3.35
CA LEU A 216 -2.24 4.12 3.03
C LEU A 216 -1.61 4.75 4.28
N SER A 217 -2.35 4.84 5.39
CA SER A 217 -1.80 5.35 6.65
C SER A 217 -0.59 4.52 7.13
N GLY A 218 -0.51 3.23 6.77
CA GLY A 218 0.66 2.40 7.02
C GLY A 218 1.85 2.69 6.08
N ALA A 219 1.57 3.06 4.83
CA ALA A 219 2.59 3.38 3.83
C ALA A 219 3.22 4.76 4.05
N ASP A 220 2.44 5.77 4.46
CA ASP A 220 2.95 7.12 4.76
C ASP A 220 3.95 7.11 5.90
N ASN A 221 3.67 6.36 6.97
CA ASN A 221 4.62 6.16 8.06
C ASN A 221 5.92 5.49 7.58
N LEU A 222 5.86 4.54 6.64
CA LEU A 222 7.07 3.91 6.07
C LEU A 222 7.87 4.89 5.18
N MET A 223 7.20 5.82 4.49
CA MET A 223 7.83 6.80 3.61
C MET A 223 8.60 7.88 4.37
N ASP A 224 8.02 8.42 5.45
CA ASP A 224 8.66 9.41 6.33
C ASP A 224 9.98 8.87 6.91
N MET A 225 10.09 7.55 7.02
CA MET A 225 11.23 6.86 7.63
C MET A 225 12.30 6.44 6.60
N ASP A 226 11.91 6.01 5.40
CA ASP A 226 12.86 5.72 4.32
C ASP A 226 13.51 7.01 3.79
N GLU A 227 12.87 8.18 3.94
CA GLU A 227 13.49 9.48 3.65
C GLU A 227 14.75 9.71 4.52
N ALA A 228 14.69 9.38 5.81
CA ALA A 228 15.82 9.47 6.75
C ALA A 228 16.96 8.49 6.41
N HIS A 229 16.64 7.31 5.89
CA HIS A 229 17.65 6.34 5.44
C HIS A 229 18.21 6.67 4.05
N PHE A 230 17.42 7.28 3.17
CA PHE A 230 17.88 7.73 1.86
C PHE A 230 18.86 8.89 1.98
N GLU A 231 18.73 9.78 2.97
CA GLU A 231 19.75 10.80 3.28
C GLU A 231 21.10 10.22 3.74
N LEU A 232 21.14 8.98 4.23
CA LEU A 232 22.38 8.31 4.64
C LEU A 232 23.03 7.50 3.50
N ALA A 233 22.30 7.24 2.43
CA ALA A 233 22.74 6.41 1.30
C ALA A 233 23.22 7.21 0.08
N TYR A 234 23.03 8.54 0.06
CA TYR A 234 23.36 9.44 -1.06
C TYR A 234 23.71 10.85 -0.56
#